data_AF-A0A951H1Q9-F1
#
_entry.id   AF-A0A951H1Q9-F1
#
_cell.length_a   1.000
_cell.length_b   1.000
_cell.length_c   1.000
_cell.angle_alpha   90.00
_cell.angle_beta   90.00
_cell.angle_gamma   90.00
#
_symmetry.space_group_name_H-M   'P 1'
#
loop_
_entity.id
_entity.type
_entity.pdbx_description
1 polymer ?
#
loop_
_entity_poly.entity_id
_entity_poly.type
_entity_poly.pdbx_seq_one_letter_code
_entity_poly.pdbx_strand_id
1 'polypeptide(L)'
;MRTAFPVIVCMIAAALALRTHAETVELERDHGIYMVPVQINGRLTIPFILDSGASAVAIPADVFLTLSRTKTVTDADFIGPGTYVMADGSEHQSQRFMLHEVKVGEIAISNVVANVVSVKGDPLLGQSFLSQLPTWSIDNQRHVLVLNNSGPVSPTAPSRDFGFDQPQHETPQFNNSILCGQPVSYQIDSVRTPDQYRGYLGVWTGVWNNNARICGSLVVQRIGTDGTADIVYVYGPSSPARPFPWKKQRAVGAILPDGRLSFQDEQGSRFTFSIEAPGILGGLFWGGKGRLSSSFRRYE
;
A
#
# COMPACT_ATOMS: atom_id res chain seq x y z
N MET A 1 3.41 -67.35 47.50
CA MET A 1 4.35 -66.22 47.62
C MET A 1 4.59 -65.66 46.24
N ARG A 2 4.19 -64.41 46.02
CA ARG A 2 4.24 -63.72 44.72
C ARG A 2 5.66 -63.17 44.50
N THR A 3 6.33 -63.61 43.44
CA THR A 3 7.60 -63.03 42.98
C THR A 3 7.30 -61.84 42.08
N ALA A 4 7.70 -60.65 42.51
CA ALA A 4 7.63 -59.42 41.72
C ALA A 4 8.94 -59.26 40.93
N PHE A 5 8.88 -59.31 39.61
CA PHE A 5 9.95 -58.88 38.71
C PHE A 5 9.79 -57.37 38.45
N PRO A 6 10.83 -56.54 38.59
CA PRO A 6 10.75 -55.14 38.17
C PRO A 6 10.95 -55.08 36.65
N VAL A 7 9.93 -54.61 35.93
CA VAL A 7 10.07 -54.20 34.52
C VAL A 7 10.80 -52.86 34.52
N ILE A 8 12.10 -52.89 34.18
CA ILE A 8 12.87 -51.68 33.89
C ILE A 8 12.37 -51.14 32.56
N VAL A 9 11.53 -50.11 32.62
CA VAL A 9 11.13 -49.32 31.44
C VAL A 9 12.30 -48.39 31.11
N CYS A 10 13.07 -48.78 30.08
CA CYS A 10 14.10 -47.92 29.49
C CYS A 10 13.42 -46.82 28.68
N MET A 11 13.26 -45.63 29.28
CA MET A 11 12.84 -44.42 28.58
C MET A 11 13.99 -43.95 27.68
N ILE A 12 13.97 -44.35 26.41
CA ILE A 12 14.82 -43.76 25.38
C ILE A 12 14.25 -42.37 25.08
N ALA A 13 14.80 -41.35 25.73
CA ALA A 13 14.59 -39.96 25.31
C ALA A 13 15.36 -39.76 23.99
N ALA A 14 14.65 -39.86 22.87
CA ALA A 14 15.18 -39.45 21.57
C ALA A 14 15.35 -37.93 21.59
N ALA A 15 16.56 -37.45 21.88
CA ALA A 15 16.93 -36.07 21.63
C ALA A 15 16.87 -35.83 20.12
N LEU A 16 15.83 -35.15 19.63
CA LEU A 16 15.82 -34.61 18.28
C LEU A 16 16.95 -33.59 18.20
N ALA A 17 18.06 -33.97 17.57
CA ALA A 17 19.08 -33.02 17.15
C ALA A 17 18.44 -32.09 16.12
N LEU A 18 18.12 -30.86 16.52
CA LEU A 18 17.79 -29.77 15.62
C LEU A 18 18.99 -29.57 14.69
N ARG A 19 18.89 -30.04 13.44
CA ARG A 19 19.88 -29.71 12.41
C ARG A 19 19.59 -28.27 11.98
N THR A 20 20.42 -27.33 12.44
CA THR A 20 20.46 -25.98 11.88
C THR A 20 21.04 -26.09 10.47
N HIS A 21 20.18 -26.05 9.45
CA HIS A 21 20.64 -25.95 8.07
C HIS A 21 20.82 -24.47 7.74
N ALA A 22 22.09 -24.05 7.62
CA ALA A 22 22.45 -22.74 7.11
C ALA A 22 22.46 -22.82 5.58
N GLU A 23 21.51 -22.15 4.95
CA GLU A 23 21.49 -21.95 3.52
C GLU A 23 22.35 -20.73 3.16
N THR A 24 23.02 -20.80 2.00
CA THR A 24 23.74 -19.66 1.42
C THR A 24 23.15 -19.32 0.07
N VAL A 25 22.73 -18.07 -0.10
CA VAL A 25 22.25 -17.52 -1.37
C VAL A 25 23.32 -16.61 -1.95
N GLU A 26 23.72 -16.85 -3.20
CA GLU A 26 24.70 -16.01 -3.89
C GLU A 26 24.14 -14.59 -4.09
N LEU A 27 24.96 -13.58 -3.80
CA LEU A 27 24.63 -12.19 -4.03
C LEU A 27 25.15 -11.75 -5.39
N GLU A 28 24.26 -11.15 -6.18
CA GLU A 28 24.63 -10.46 -7.41
C GLU A 28 25.27 -9.11 -7.06
N ARG A 29 26.25 -8.68 -7.85
CA ARG A 29 26.91 -7.38 -7.64
C ARG A 29 26.60 -6.47 -8.81
N ASP A 30 25.92 -5.37 -8.53
CA ASP A 30 25.64 -4.33 -9.53
C ASP A 30 26.06 -2.95 -8.99
N HIS A 31 26.86 -2.22 -9.76
CA HIS A 31 27.38 -0.88 -9.42
C HIS A 31 27.93 -0.70 -7.99
N GLY A 32 28.45 -1.78 -7.38
CA GLY A 32 29.01 -1.76 -6.03
C GLY A 32 28.05 -2.15 -4.90
N ILE A 33 26.79 -2.46 -5.23
CA ILE A 33 25.74 -2.90 -4.31
C ILE A 33 25.55 -4.41 -4.47
N TYR A 34 25.32 -5.10 -3.35
CA TYR A 34 24.91 -6.50 -3.35
C TYR A 34 23.40 -6.62 -3.46
N MET A 35 22.94 -7.45 -4.39
CA MET A 35 21.54 -7.74 -4.62
C MET A 35 21.28 -9.23 -4.43
N VAL A 36 20.11 -9.55 -3.87
CA VAL A 36 19.67 -10.92 -3.64
C VAL A 36 18.53 -11.25 -4.61
N PRO A 37 18.55 -12.41 -5.30
CA PRO A 37 17.42 -12.85 -6.09
C PRO A 37 16.21 -13.12 -5.20
N VAL A 38 15.09 -12.43 -5.46
CA VAL A 38 13.85 -12.59 -4.70
C VAL A 38 12.74 -13.00 -5.66
N GLN A 39 12.06 -14.10 -5.34
CA GLN A 39 10.86 -14.53 -6.05
C GLN A 39 9.61 -14.03 -5.32
N ILE A 40 8.72 -13.38 -6.07
CA ILE A 40 7.46 -12.82 -5.57
C ILE A 40 6.30 -13.66 -6.08
N ASN A 41 5.45 -14.11 -5.15
CA ASN A 41 4.24 -14.90 -5.39
C ASN A 41 4.46 -16.10 -6.35
N GLY A 42 5.64 -16.73 -6.28
CA GLY A 42 6.02 -17.88 -7.11
C GLY A 42 6.13 -17.60 -8.62
N ARG A 43 6.20 -16.33 -9.05
CA ARG A 43 6.04 -15.97 -10.48
C ARG A 43 7.11 -15.05 -11.05
N LEU A 44 7.53 -14.05 -10.29
CA LEU A 44 8.47 -13.03 -10.76
C LEU A 44 9.71 -13.07 -9.87
N THR A 45 10.87 -13.38 -10.45
CA THR A 45 12.16 -13.31 -9.76
C THR A 45 12.94 -12.12 -10.28
N ILE A 46 13.29 -11.19 -9.39
CA ILE A 46 14.13 -10.02 -9.70
C ILE A 46 15.14 -9.79 -8.57
N PRO A 47 16.27 -9.11 -8.83
CA PRO A 47 17.22 -8.77 -7.78
C PRO A 47 16.68 -7.66 -6.88
N PHE A 48 16.88 -7.79 -5.56
CA PHE A 48 16.56 -6.78 -4.55
C PHE A 48 17.81 -6.35 -3.81
N ILE A 49 17.88 -5.07 -3.43
CA ILE A 49 18.87 -4.59 -2.47
C ILE A 49 18.45 -5.06 -1.08
N LEU A 50 19.37 -5.66 -0.33
CA LEU A 50 19.15 -5.99 1.08
C LEU A 50 19.26 -4.71 1.91
N ASP A 51 18.15 -4.25 2.51
CA ASP A 51 18.11 -2.98 3.24
C ASP A 51 17.48 -3.16 4.63
N SER A 52 18.34 -3.38 5.64
CA SER A 52 17.89 -3.45 7.03
C SER A 52 17.32 -2.14 7.59
N GLY A 53 17.58 -1.01 6.93
CA GLY A 53 17.05 0.30 7.31
C GLY A 53 15.65 0.58 6.77
N ALA A 54 15.21 -0.13 5.72
CA ALA A 54 13.87 -0.01 5.18
C ALA A 54 12.82 -0.70 6.08
N SER A 55 11.73 -0.01 6.40
CA SER A 55 10.67 -0.56 7.26
C SER A 55 9.79 -1.62 6.58
N ALA A 56 9.73 -1.62 5.25
CA ALA A 56 8.98 -2.60 4.47
C ALA A 56 9.73 -2.98 3.19
N VAL A 57 9.28 -4.06 2.54
CA VAL A 57 9.70 -4.42 1.18
C VAL A 57 9.23 -3.33 0.21
N ALA A 58 10.14 -2.75 -0.56
CA ALA A 58 9.83 -1.74 -1.57
C ALA A 58 9.73 -2.38 -2.96
N ILE A 59 8.62 -2.15 -3.65
CA ILE A 59 8.33 -2.68 -4.99
C ILE A 59 8.24 -1.53 -5.99
N PRO A 60 9.09 -1.49 -7.02
CA PRO A 60 8.99 -0.50 -8.09
C PRO A 60 7.64 -0.59 -8.82
N ALA A 61 7.09 0.54 -9.25
CA ALA A 61 5.74 0.58 -9.80
C ALA A 61 5.55 -0.26 -11.09
N ASP A 62 6.59 -0.46 -11.90
CA ASP A 62 6.56 -1.32 -13.08
C ASP A 62 6.56 -2.83 -12.73
N VAL A 63 7.30 -3.22 -11.69
CA VAL A 63 7.24 -4.55 -11.08
C VAL A 63 5.84 -4.78 -10.53
N PHE A 64 5.30 -3.83 -9.76
CA PHE A 64 3.95 -3.89 -9.23
C PHE A 64 2.90 -4.07 -10.34
N LEU A 65 2.99 -3.27 -11.42
CA LEU A 65 2.10 -3.40 -12.59
C LEU A 65 2.18 -4.80 -13.24
N THR A 66 3.35 -5.42 -13.24
CA THR A 66 3.53 -6.79 -13.76
C THR A 66 2.82 -7.80 -12.87
N LEU A 67 2.95 -7.67 -11.54
CA LEU A 67 2.23 -8.50 -10.57
C LEU A 67 0.70 -8.33 -10.70
N SER A 68 0.23 -7.08 -10.90
CA SER A 68 -1.20 -6.81 -11.14
C SER A 68 -1.71 -7.42 -12.44
N ARG A 69 -0.96 -7.27 -13.54
CA ARG A 69 -1.35 -7.82 -14.86
C ARG A 69 -1.41 -9.34 -14.87
N THR A 70 -0.52 -9.97 -14.11
CA THR A 70 -0.49 -11.43 -13.94
C THR A 70 -1.48 -11.93 -12.88
N LYS A 71 -2.23 -11.01 -12.24
CA LYS A 71 -3.19 -11.29 -11.16
C LYS A 71 -2.58 -12.00 -9.96
N THR A 72 -1.28 -11.83 -9.74
CA THR A 72 -0.59 -12.34 -8.56
C THR A 72 -0.68 -11.38 -7.39
N VAL A 73 -0.92 -10.10 -7.67
CA VAL A 73 -1.38 -9.11 -6.70
C VAL A 73 -2.66 -8.50 -7.25
N THR A 74 -3.67 -8.37 -6.41
CA THR A 74 -5.00 -7.90 -6.75
C THR A 74 -5.43 -6.77 -5.82
N ASP A 75 -6.56 -6.15 -6.11
CA ASP A 75 -7.10 -5.10 -5.24
C ASP A 75 -7.45 -5.62 -3.84
N ALA A 76 -7.69 -6.92 -3.68
CA ALA A 76 -7.92 -7.56 -2.38
C ALA A 76 -6.67 -7.56 -1.49
N ASP A 77 -5.49 -7.41 -2.10
CA ASP A 77 -4.21 -7.39 -1.40
C ASP A 77 -3.82 -5.99 -0.94
N PHE A 78 -4.60 -4.97 -1.29
CA PHE A 78 -4.35 -3.61 -0.86
C PHE A 78 -4.63 -3.45 0.64
N ILE A 79 -3.61 -3.10 1.43
CA ILE A 79 -3.73 -2.93 2.89
C ILE A 79 -3.82 -1.46 3.31
N GLY A 80 -3.96 -0.55 2.34
CA GLY A 80 -4.06 0.89 2.57
C GLY A 80 -2.74 1.64 2.35
N PRO A 81 -2.78 2.98 2.31
CA PRO A 81 -1.57 3.79 2.30
C PRO A 81 -0.81 3.66 3.64
N GLY A 82 0.47 3.99 3.63
CA GLY A 82 1.28 4.14 4.83
C GLY A 82 2.26 5.30 4.70
N THR A 83 2.54 5.96 5.81
CA THR A 83 3.61 6.96 5.92
C THR A 83 4.95 6.25 6.09
N TYR A 84 5.91 6.57 5.23
CA TYR A 84 7.28 6.12 5.30
C TYR A 84 8.18 7.32 5.56
N VAL A 85 9.02 7.23 6.58
CA VAL A 85 10.05 8.21 6.85
C VAL A 85 11.30 7.81 6.08
N MET A 86 11.75 8.69 5.21
CA MET A 86 12.96 8.48 4.40
C MET A 86 14.20 8.74 5.25
N ALA A 87 15.37 8.33 4.76
CA ALA A 87 16.64 8.51 5.46
C ALA A 87 17.00 9.99 5.72
N ASP A 88 16.46 10.92 4.92
CA ASP A 88 16.58 12.36 5.12
C ASP A 88 15.56 12.94 6.12
N GLY A 89 14.72 12.10 6.71
CA GLY A 89 13.66 12.47 7.65
C GLY A 89 12.36 12.93 6.99
N SER A 90 12.28 12.96 5.65
CA SER A 90 11.05 13.35 4.95
C SER A 90 9.98 12.25 5.02
N GLU A 91 8.71 12.65 5.11
CA GLU A 91 7.58 11.72 5.16
C GLU A 91 6.93 11.56 3.79
N HIS A 92 6.80 10.32 3.34
CA HIS A 92 6.18 9.96 2.06
C HIS A 92 5.03 9.00 2.26
N GLN A 93 3.90 9.28 1.60
CA GLN A 93 2.80 8.33 1.50
C GLN A 93 3.11 7.32 0.39
N SER A 94 3.04 6.03 0.70
CA SER A 94 3.17 4.96 -0.28
C SER A 94 2.00 3.99 -0.16
N GLN A 95 1.54 3.47 -1.30
CA GLN A 95 0.52 2.42 -1.33
C GLN A 95 1.14 1.13 -0.79
N ARG A 96 0.45 0.44 0.12
CA ARG A 96 0.92 -0.83 0.64
C ARG A 96 0.05 -1.98 0.17
N PHE A 97 0.68 -3.10 -0.12
CA PHE A 97 0.04 -4.32 -0.57
C PHE A 97 0.60 -5.52 0.20
N MET A 98 -0.22 -6.54 0.34
CA MET A 98 0.17 -7.83 0.87
C MET A 98 0.71 -8.69 -0.27
N LEU A 99 2.01 -9.03 -0.21
CA LEU A 99 2.56 -10.09 -1.04
C LEU A 99 2.23 -11.43 -0.38
N HIS A 100 1.61 -12.34 -1.13
CA HIS A 100 1.23 -13.65 -0.62
C HIS A 100 2.43 -14.47 -0.21
N GLU A 101 3.52 -14.37 -0.98
CA GLU A 101 4.78 -15.04 -0.73
C GLU A 101 5.96 -14.21 -1.25
N VAL A 102 6.99 -14.09 -0.42
CA VAL A 102 8.32 -13.61 -0.82
C VAL A 102 9.31 -14.72 -0.51
N LYS A 103 10.01 -15.22 -1.54
CA LYS A 103 10.95 -16.32 -1.43
C LYS A 103 12.38 -15.88 -1.75
N VAL A 104 13.32 -16.24 -0.87
CA VAL A 104 14.75 -16.02 -1.00
C VAL A 104 15.47 -17.32 -0.67
N GLY A 105 16.22 -17.86 -1.63
CA GLY A 105 16.75 -19.22 -1.50
C GLY A 105 15.60 -20.22 -1.31
N GLU A 106 15.67 -21.06 -0.28
CA GLU A 106 14.63 -22.00 0.12
C GLU A 106 13.65 -21.43 1.15
N ILE A 107 13.89 -20.22 1.67
CA ILE A 107 12.99 -19.58 2.63
C ILE A 107 11.88 -18.83 1.90
N ALA A 108 10.65 -19.27 2.13
CA ALA A 108 9.43 -18.57 1.71
C ALA A 108 8.73 -17.99 2.93
N ILE A 109 8.51 -16.67 2.92
CA ILE A 109 7.75 -15.96 3.95
C ILE A 109 6.43 -15.51 3.33
N SER A 110 5.33 -15.82 4.00
CA SER A 110 3.99 -15.44 3.55
C SER A 110 3.52 -14.13 4.17
N ASN A 111 2.52 -13.50 3.54
CA ASN A 111 1.87 -12.28 4.03
C ASN A 111 2.88 -11.16 4.34
N VAL A 112 3.70 -10.82 3.35
CA VAL A 112 4.72 -9.79 3.47
C VAL A 112 4.15 -8.45 3.03
N VAL A 113 4.15 -7.47 3.93
CA VAL A 113 3.76 -6.10 3.58
C VAL A 113 4.81 -5.49 2.67
N ALA A 114 4.38 -5.00 1.52
CA ALA A 114 5.22 -4.26 0.59
C ALA A 114 4.64 -2.88 0.31
N ASN A 115 5.49 -1.91 -0.01
CA ASN A 115 5.09 -0.57 -0.43
C ASN A 115 5.50 -0.31 -1.88
N VAL A 116 4.68 0.42 -2.63
CA VAL A 116 4.96 0.76 -4.02
C VAL A 116 5.78 2.04 -4.09
N VAL A 117 6.97 1.95 -4.66
CA VAL A 117 7.85 3.09 -4.91
C VAL A 117 7.78 3.51 -6.38
N SER A 118 8.38 4.65 -6.70
CA SER A 118 8.41 5.13 -8.09
C SER A 118 9.07 4.10 -9.02
N VAL A 119 8.83 4.19 -10.33
CA VAL A 119 9.49 3.33 -11.34
C VAL A 119 11.02 3.44 -11.30
N LYS A 120 11.56 4.56 -10.80
CA LYS A 120 12.99 4.78 -10.62
C LYS A 120 13.50 4.38 -9.23
N GLY A 121 12.61 3.96 -8.33
CA GLY A 121 12.99 3.52 -7.01
C GLY A 121 13.55 2.10 -7.08
N ASP A 122 14.53 1.82 -6.24
CA ASP A 122 15.13 0.49 -6.18
C ASP A 122 14.20 -0.51 -5.46
N PRO A 123 14.21 -1.79 -5.87
CA PRO A 123 13.58 -2.86 -5.10
C PRO A 123 14.38 -3.11 -3.81
N LEU A 124 13.73 -2.97 -2.65
CA LEU A 124 14.36 -3.11 -1.34
C LEU A 124 13.75 -4.26 -0.55
N LEU A 125 14.59 -5.13 0.01
CA LEU A 125 14.18 -6.21 0.90
C LEU A 125 14.30 -5.72 2.34
N GLY A 126 13.21 -5.14 2.86
CA GLY A 126 13.17 -4.47 4.15
C GLY A 126 12.62 -5.31 5.31
N GLN A 127 12.39 -4.64 6.45
CA GLN A 127 12.04 -5.26 7.73
C GLN A 127 10.73 -6.07 7.74
N SER A 128 9.75 -5.74 6.88
CA SER A 128 8.53 -6.55 6.77
C SER A 128 8.80 -7.98 6.29
N PHE A 129 9.96 -8.26 5.69
CA PHE A 129 10.47 -9.60 5.42
C PHE A 129 11.55 -10.00 6.44
N LEU A 130 12.59 -9.16 6.62
CA LEU A 130 13.80 -9.52 7.38
C LEU A 130 13.53 -9.86 8.85
N SER A 131 12.56 -9.20 9.49
CA SER A 131 12.21 -9.45 10.89
C SER A 131 11.54 -10.81 11.12
N GLN A 132 11.08 -11.46 10.05
CA GLN A 132 10.46 -12.79 10.11
C GLN A 132 11.50 -13.93 9.99
N LEU A 133 12.74 -13.61 9.62
CA LEU A 133 13.83 -14.59 9.54
C LEU A 133 14.39 -14.86 10.95
N PRO A 134 14.61 -16.13 11.35
CA PRO A 134 15.21 -16.44 12.64
C PRO A 134 16.58 -15.80 12.83
N THR A 135 17.44 -15.93 11.81
CA THR A 135 18.72 -15.22 11.71
C THR A 135 19.11 -15.07 10.24
N TRP A 136 19.77 -13.96 9.91
CA TRP A 136 20.38 -13.74 8.60
C TRP A 136 21.68 -12.94 8.75
N SER A 137 22.62 -13.10 7.81
CA SER A 137 23.88 -12.33 7.78
C SER A 137 24.47 -12.26 6.38
N ILE A 138 25.29 -11.25 6.10
CA ILE A 138 26.07 -11.16 4.86
C ILE A 138 27.49 -11.68 5.14
N ASP A 139 27.97 -12.60 4.31
CA ASP A 139 29.39 -12.95 4.25
C ASP A 139 30.06 -12.18 3.11
N ASN A 140 30.82 -11.14 3.46
CA ASN A 140 31.49 -10.29 2.49
C ASN A 140 32.65 -10.96 1.77
N GLN A 141 33.26 -12.02 2.32
CA GLN A 141 34.35 -12.73 1.65
C GLN A 141 33.82 -13.68 0.58
N ARG A 142 32.71 -14.35 0.89
CA ARG A 142 32.05 -15.29 -0.03
C ARG A 142 30.99 -14.65 -0.92
N HIS A 143 30.62 -13.40 -0.64
CA HIS A 143 29.54 -12.68 -1.34
C HIS A 143 28.21 -13.45 -1.30
N VAL A 144 27.83 -13.95 -0.12
CA VAL A 144 26.59 -14.70 0.07
C VAL A 144 25.75 -14.12 1.20
N LEU A 145 24.43 -14.22 1.07
CA LEU A 145 23.48 -14.11 2.17
C LEU A 145 23.38 -15.46 2.86
N VAL A 146 23.67 -15.50 4.15
CA VAL A 146 23.53 -16.71 4.98
C VAL A 146 22.20 -16.65 5.71
N LEU A 147 21.38 -17.67 5.53
CA LEU A 147 20.04 -17.81 6.12
C LEU A 147 19.99 -19.09 6.96
N ASN A 148 19.60 -19.00 8.24
CA ASN A 148 19.40 -20.23 9.04
C ASN A 148 17.93 -20.58 9.10
N ASN A 149 17.59 -21.79 8.65
CA ASN A 149 16.27 -22.34 8.86
C ASN A 149 16.17 -22.95 10.27
N SER A 150 15.30 -22.38 11.10
CA SER A 150 14.91 -22.94 12.42
C SER A 150 13.42 -23.27 12.40
N GLY A 151 12.96 -24.04 11.42
CA GLY A 151 11.56 -24.47 11.33
C GLY A 151 11.44 -25.85 10.69
N PRO A 152 10.51 -26.71 11.16
CA PRO A 152 10.28 -28.00 10.52
C PRO A 152 9.79 -27.78 9.09
N VAL A 153 10.50 -28.37 8.13
CA VAL A 153 10.02 -28.50 6.75
C VAL A 153 8.77 -29.36 6.79
N SER A 154 7.58 -28.75 6.70
CA SER A 154 6.33 -29.49 6.62
C SER A 154 6.13 -30.00 5.19
N PRO A 155 6.04 -31.33 4.98
CA PRO A 155 5.57 -31.86 3.71
C PRO A 155 4.05 -31.75 3.64
N THR A 156 3.59 -31.41 2.44
CA THR A 156 2.21 -31.39 1.93
C THR A 156 1.22 -32.30 2.66
N ALA A 157 0.11 -31.75 3.17
CA ALA A 157 -1.06 -32.54 3.57
C ALA A 157 -2.38 -31.72 3.49
N PRO A 158 -3.53 -32.38 3.24
CA PRO A 158 -4.69 -31.81 2.57
C PRO A 158 -5.72 -31.17 3.51
N SER A 159 -6.63 -30.42 2.89
CA SER A 159 -7.76 -29.70 3.46
C SER A 159 -8.61 -30.52 4.45
N ARG A 160 -8.79 -29.96 5.64
CA ARG A 160 -9.94 -30.26 6.50
C ARG A 160 -10.62 -28.99 6.94
N ASP A 161 -11.90 -28.97 6.60
CA ASP A 161 -12.93 -28.02 6.94
C ASP A 161 -13.10 -27.94 8.47
N PHE A 162 -12.94 -26.73 9.02
CA PHE A 162 -13.34 -26.40 10.39
C PHE A 162 -14.02 -25.05 10.35
N GLY A 163 -15.35 -25.09 10.53
CA GLY A 163 -16.17 -23.91 10.71
C GLY A 163 -15.71 -23.12 11.93
N PHE A 164 -15.32 -21.87 11.67
CA PHE A 164 -15.21 -20.83 12.67
C PHE A 164 -16.27 -19.79 12.34
N ASP A 165 -17.13 -19.48 13.32
CA ASP A 165 -17.91 -18.25 13.30
C ASP A 165 -16.92 -17.08 13.20
N GLN A 166 -16.86 -16.45 12.02
CA GLN A 166 -16.09 -15.23 11.82
C GLN A 166 -16.77 -14.10 12.59
N PRO A 167 -16.03 -13.31 13.38
CA PRO A 167 -16.45 -11.95 13.69
C PRO A 167 -16.63 -11.24 12.36
N GLN A 168 -17.76 -10.57 12.15
CA GLN A 168 -18.02 -9.77 10.96
C GLN A 168 -16.98 -8.64 10.88
N HIS A 169 -15.83 -8.91 10.27
CA HIS A 169 -14.98 -7.86 9.71
C HIS A 169 -15.76 -7.29 8.54
N GLU A 170 -16.48 -6.19 8.79
CA GLU A 170 -17.11 -5.40 7.74
C GLU A 170 -16.05 -5.06 6.70
N THR A 171 -16.16 -5.68 5.53
CA THR A 171 -15.36 -5.35 4.36
C THR A 171 -15.46 -3.85 4.14
N PRO A 172 -14.34 -3.11 3.99
CA PRO A 172 -14.40 -1.68 3.74
C PRO A 172 -15.28 -1.41 2.51
N GLN A 173 -16.43 -0.78 2.71
CA GLN A 173 -17.38 -0.54 1.64
C GLN A 173 -16.87 0.60 0.76
N PHE A 174 -16.25 0.24 -0.36
CA PHE A 174 -15.85 1.19 -1.39
C PHE A 174 -17.03 1.52 -2.30
N ASN A 175 -17.23 2.81 -2.53
CA ASN A 175 -18.16 3.34 -3.50
C ASN A 175 -17.45 3.55 -4.84
N ASN A 176 -18.10 3.15 -5.92
CA ASN A 176 -17.63 3.37 -7.29
C ASN A 176 -18.58 4.32 -8.00
N SER A 177 -18.06 5.41 -8.56
CA SER A 177 -18.85 6.38 -9.32
C SER A 177 -18.12 6.81 -10.59
N ILE A 178 -18.87 7.23 -11.60
CA ILE A 178 -18.31 7.82 -12.82
C ILE A 178 -18.19 9.34 -12.62
N LEU A 179 -16.96 9.80 -12.41
CA LEU A 179 -16.64 11.19 -12.12
C LEU A 179 -15.84 11.79 -13.26
N CYS A 180 -16.36 12.88 -13.85
CA CYS A 180 -15.82 13.46 -15.09
C CYS A 180 -15.57 12.43 -16.20
N GLY A 181 -16.48 11.46 -16.34
CA GLY A 181 -16.40 10.40 -17.35
C GLY A 181 -15.40 9.28 -17.01
N GLN A 182 -14.83 9.24 -15.81
CA GLN A 182 -13.87 8.22 -15.38
C GLN A 182 -14.39 7.43 -14.18
N PRO A 183 -14.14 6.11 -14.11
CA PRO A 183 -14.46 5.32 -12.92
C PRO A 183 -13.53 5.69 -11.76
N VAL A 184 -14.13 6.02 -10.61
CA VAL A 184 -13.41 6.38 -9.38
C VAL A 184 -13.95 5.56 -8.21
N SER A 185 -13.04 4.83 -7.56
CA SER A 185 -13.29 4.11 -6.31
C SER A 185 -12.85 4.94 -5.12
N TYR A 186 -13.73 5.12 -4.15
CA TYR A 186 -13.48 5.91 -2.95
C TYR A 186 -14.26 5.37 -1.75
N GLN A 187 -13.85 5.74 -0.55
CA GLN A 187 -14.57 5.43 0.68
C GLN A 187 -14.78 6.72 1.46
N ILE A 188 -15.98 6.91 1.99
CA ILE A 188 -16.30 8.06 2.85
C ILE A 188 -16.29 7.60 4.30
N ASP A 189 -15.39 8.18 5.07
CA ASP A 189 -15.22 7.90 6.49
C ASP A 189 -15.86 9.00 7.33
N SER A 190 -17.17 8.90 7.47
CA SER A 190 -17.97 9.81 8.30
C SER A 190 -17.79 9.57 9.79
N VAL A 191 -17.36 8.37 10.19
CA VAL A 191 -17.20 7.97 11.59
C VAL A 191 -16.02 8.70 12.23
N ARG A 192 -14.86 8.72 11.56
CA ARG A 192 -13.65 9.37 12.09
C ARG A 192 -13.54 10.85 11.74
N THR A 193 -14.51 11.41 11.01
CA THR A 193 -14.53 12.82 10.64
C THR A 193 -15.35 13.65 11.64
N PRO A 194 -14.77 14.70 12.26
CA PRO A 194 -15.49 15.60 13.17
C PRO A 194 -16.72 16.26 12.53
N ASP A 195 -17.76 16.49 13.34
CA ASP A 195 -19.05 17.05 12.90
C ASP A 195 -18.91 18.36 12.12
N GLN A 196 -18.05 19.26 12.60
CA GLN A 196 -17.78 20.54 11.96
C GLN A 196 -17.26 20.44 10.51
N TYR A 197 -16.66 19.30 10.13
CA TYR A 197 -16.11 19.07 8.79
C TYR A 197 -16.98 18.17 7.91
N ARG A 198 -18.07 17.60 8.44
CA ARG A 198 -18.97 16.70 7.69
C ARG A 198 -19.61 17.37 6.47
N GLY A 199 -19.73 18.70 6.48
CA GLY A 199 -20.19 19.48 5.34
C GLY A 199 -19.33 19.34 4.08
N TYR A 200 -18.05 18.98 4.22
CA TYR A 200 -17.13 18.77 3.11
C TYR A 200 -17.06 17.33 2.60
N LEU A 201 -17.44 16.34 3.42
CA LEU A 201 -17.33 14.92 3.06
C LEU A 201 -18.13 14.58 1.80
N GLY A 202 -17.70 13.53 1.11
CA GLY A 202 -18.43 13.00 -0.04
C GLY A 202 -17.88 13.49 -1.37
N VAL A 203 -18.70 13.32 -2.41
CA VAL A 203 -18.32 13.61 -3.79
C VAL A 203 -18.97 14.90 -4.25
N TRP A 204 -18.19 15.72 -4.95
CA TRP A 204 -18.57 17.02 -5.44
C TRP A 204 -18.14 17.15 -6.89
N THR A 205 -19.02 17.60 -7.77
CA THR A 205 -18.72 17.76 -9.19
C THR A 205 -19.08 19.15 -9.70
N GLY A 206 -18.25 19.68 -10.58
CA GLY A 206 -18.38 21.04 -11.12
C GLY A 206 -17.68 21.19 -12.46
N VAL A 207 -17.90 22.33 -13.12
CA VAL A 207 -17.24 22.65 -14.39
C VAL A 207 -16.62 24.03 -14.30
N TRP A 208 -15.29 24.07 -14.35
CA TRP A 208 -14.52 25.30 -14.30
C TRP A 208 -14.92 26.29 -15.40
N ASN A 209 -14.85 27.58 -15.08
CA ASN A 209 -15.25 28.69 -15.94
C ASN A 209 -14.23 29.03 -17.04
N ASN A 210 -13.48 28.06 -17.55
CA ASN A 210 -12.53 28.26 -18.65
C ASN A 210 -13.14 27.87 -20.01
N ASN A 211 -12.50 28.31 -21.10
CA ASN A 211 -12.95 28.02 -22.47
C ASN A 211 -13.04 26.51 -22.77
N ALA A 212 -12.15 25.72 -22.18
CA ALA A 212 -12.13 24.27 -22.32
C ALA A 212 -13.25 23.57 -21.52
N ARG A 213 -13.95 24.29 -20.63
CA ARG A 213 -15.01 23.78 -19.75
C ARG A 213 -14.53 22.52 -19.03
N ILE A 214 -13.48 22.63 -18.23
CA ILE A 214 -12.90 21.47 -17.55
C ILE A 214 -13.88 20.97 -16.49
N CYS A 215 -14.27 19.69 -16.56
CA CYS A 215 -14.96 19.03 -15.47
C CYS A 215 -13.96 18.79 -14.33
N GLY A 216 -14.36 19.13 -13.11
CA GLY A 216 -13.66 18.78 -11.88
C GLY A 216 -14.57 17.95 -10.98
N SER A 217 -14.02 16.91 -10.37
CA SER A 217 -14.66 16.10 -9.34
C SER A 217 -13.74 16.04 -8.12
N LEU A 218 -14.24 16.50 -6.98
CA LEU A 218 -13.58 16.46 -5.70
C LEU A 218 -14.25 15.39 -4.84
N VAL A 219 -13.49 14.40 -4.40
CA VAL A 219 -13.91 13.42 -3.40
C VAL A 219 -13.17 13.71 -2.12
N VAL A 220 -13.90 14.07 -1.07
CA VAL A 220 -13.36 14.24 0.28
C VAL A 220 -13.70 12.99 1.07
N GLN A 221 -12.71 12.11 1.23
CA GLN A 221 -12.89 10.79 1.84
C GLN A 221 -12.95 10.87 3.36
N ARG A 222 -12.12 11.73 3.97
CA ARG A 222 -12.01 11.89 5.42
C ARG A 222 -11.43 13.27 5.73
N ILE A 223 -11.81 13.86 6.86
CA ILE A 223 -11.09 14.99 7.45
C ILE A 223 -10.76 14.66 8.91
N GLY A 224 -9.48 14.74 9.28
CA GLY A 224 -9.00 14.49 10.64
C GLY A 224 -9.38 15.59 11.62
N THR A 225 -9.16 15.34 12.91
CA THR A 225 -9.35 16.33 14.00
C THR A 225 -8.41 17.53 13.87
N ASP A 226 -7.27 17.35 13.22
CA ASP A 226 -6.28 18.36 12.87
C ASP A 226 -6.65 19.18 11.61
N GLY A 227 -7.76 18.85 10.95
CA GLY A 227 -8.18 19.47 9.70
C GLY A 227 -7.52 18.89 8.46
N THR A 228 -6.66 17.87 8.58
CA THR A 228 -6.04 17.19 7.43
C THR A 228 -7.08 16.40 6.65
N ALA A 229 -7.15 16.59 5.33
CA ALA A 229 -8.18 16.02 4.47
C ALA A 229 -7.62 15.02 3.44
N ASP A 230 -8.20 13.83 3.38
CA ASP A 230 -7.87 12.83 2.36
C ASP A 230 -8.73 13.07 1.11
N ILE A 231 -8.09 13.45 0.01
CA ILE A 231 -8.78 13.89 -1.20
C ILE A 231 -8.43 13.00 -2.38
N VAL A 232 -9.44 12.69 -3.20
CA VAL A 232 -9.24 12.30 -4.61
C VAL A 232 -9.78 13.42 -5.47
N TYR A 233 -8.94 13.97 -6.34
CA TYR A 233 -9.36 14.97 -7.32
C TYR A 233 -9.21 14.40 -8.72
N VAL A 234 -10.28 14.46 -9.49
CA VAL A 234 -10.32 14.04 -10.89
C VAL A 234 -10.72 15.22 -11.74
N TYR A 235 -10.00 15.47 -12.82
CA TYR A 235 -10.44 16.42 -13.83
C TYR A 235 -10.28 15.87 -15.23
N GLY A 236 -11.11 16.36 -16.13
CA GLY A 236 -11.17 15.86 -17.49
C GLY A 236 -12.14 16.68 -18.35
N PRO A 237 -12.38 16.25 -19.59
CA PRO A 237 -13.28 16.96 -20.48
C PRO A 237 -14.72 16.93 -19.96
N SER A 238 -15.42 18.07 -19.99
CA SER A 238 -16.85 18.10 -19.67
C SER A 238 -17.73 17.51 -20.77
N SER A 239 -17.17 17.19 -21.93
CA SER A 239 -17.88 16.60 -23.07
C SER A 239 -16.93 15.73 -23.90
N PRO A 240 -17.40 14.58 -24.43
CA PRO A 240 -16.60 13.70 -25.29
C PRO A 240 -16.02 14.40 -26.53
N ALA A 241 -16.62 15.52 -26.97
CA ALA A 241 -16.21 16.26 -28.14
C ALA A 241 -14.88 17.05 -27.99
N ARG A 242 -14.30 17.13 -26.78
CA ARG A 242 -13.03 17.85 -26.53
C ARG A 242 -11.98 16.91 -25.95
N PRO A 243 -11.06 16.36 -26.75
CA PRO A 243 -10.06 15.42 -26.24
C PRO A 243 -8.91 16.18 -25.57
N PHE A 244 -8.90 16.22 -24.25
CA PHE A 244 -7.70 16.48 -23.46
C PHE A 244 -7.57 15.42 -22.37
N PRO A 245 -6.34 15.09 -21.93
CA PRO A 245 -6.13 13.99 -21.00
C PRO A 245 -6.86 14.28 -19.68
N TRP A 246 -7.59 13.29 -19.20
CA TRP A 246 -8.07 13.30 -17.82
C TRP A 246 -6.88 13.05 -16.89
N LYS A 247 -7.00 13.49 -15.65
CA LYS A 247 -6.05 13.18 -14.58
C LYS A 247 -6.81 12.86 -13.31
N LYS A 248 -6.33 11.85 -12.60
CA LYS A 248 -6.71 11.55 -11.23
C LYS A 248 -5.48 11.74 -10.36
N GLN A 249 -5.65 12.43 -9.25
CA GLN A 249 -4.64 12.54 -8.22
C GLN A 249 -5.27 12.27 -6.86
N ARG A 250 -4.49 11.61 -6.00
CA ARG A 250 -4.75 11.62 -4.56
C ARG A 250 -3.95 12.77 -3.98
N ALA A 251 -4.57 13.56 -3.11
CA ALA A 251 -3.95 14.71 -2.48
C ALA A 251 -4.27 14.73 -1.00
N VAL A 252 -3.34 15.26 -0.22
CA VAL A 252 -3.59 15.64 1.17
C VAL A 252 -3.93 17.13 1.16
N GLY A 253 -5.14 17.44 1.61
CA GLY A 253 -5.60 18.80 1.83
C GLY A 253 -5.57 19.17 3.30
N ALA A 254 -5.91 20.41 3.59
CA ALA A 254 -6.11 20.91 4.94
C ALA A 254 -7.29 21.88 4.98
N ILE A 255 -8.02 21.88 6.09
CA ILE A 255 -8.90 22.98 6.46
C ILE A 255 -8.02 24.14 6.93
N LEU A 256 -8.09 25.25 6.21
CA LEU A 256 -7.38 26.48 6.54
C LEU A 256 -8.02 27.18 7.75
N PRO A 257 -7.32 28.11 8.42
CA PRO A 257 -7.88 28.87 9.54
C PRO A 257 -9.16 29.66 9.22
N ASP A 258 -9.39 29.98 7.94
CA ASP A 258 -10.60 30.62 7.44
C ASP A 258 -11.75 29.65 7.11
N GLY A 259 -11.59 28.37 7.46
CA GLY A 259 -12.57 27.31 7.29
C GLY A 259 -12.60 26.68 5.91
N ARG A 260 -11.79 27.15 4.95
CA ARG A 260 -11.79 26.61 3.58
C ARG A 260 -10.93 25.36 3.47
N LEU A 261 -11.40 24.38 2.70
CA LEU A 261 -10.61 23.21 2.34
C LEU A 261 -9.64 23.57 1.22
N SER A 262 -8.34 23.30 1.37
CA SER A 262 -7.35 23.54 0.33
C SER A 262 -6.40 22.38 0.12
N PHE A 263 -5.99 22.14 -1.12
CA PHE A 263 -4.91 21.21 -1.47
C PHE A 263 -4.16 21.73 -2.69
N GLN A 264 -3.02 21.11 -3.01
CA GLN A 264 -2.23 21.43 -4.20
C GLN A 264 -2.09 20.21 -5.11
N ASP A 265 -1.94 20.45 -6.42
CA ASP A 265 -1.52 19.41 -7.35
C ASP A 265 0.00 19.27 -7.42
N GLU A 266 0.47 18.27 -8.16
CA GLU A 266 1.90 18.01 -8.41
C GLU A 266 2.66 19.18 -9.05
N GLN A 267 1.95 20.17 -9.63
CA GLN A 267 2.55 21.37 -10.23
C GLN A 267 2.54 22.56 -9.27
N GLY A 268 2.10 22.37 -8.03
CA GLY A 268 1.95 23.42 -7.03
C GLY A 268 0.74 24.33 -7.24
N SER A 269 -0.17 23.99 -8.16
CA SER A 269 -1.40 24.74 -8.35
C SER A 269 -2.33 24.49 -7.16
N ARG A 270 -2.94 25.55 -6.64
CA ARG A 270 -3.76 25.51 -5.43
C ARG A 270 -5.24 25.42 -5.76
N PHE A 271 -5.92 24.50 -5.11
CA PHE A 271 -7.37 24.40 -5.09
C PHE A 271 -7.88 24.81 -3.72
N THR A 272 -9.02 25.50 -3.68
CA THR A 272 -9.68 25.93 -2.44
C THR A 272 -11.18 25.79 -2.57
N PHE A 273 -11.84 25.24 -1.56
CA PHE A 273 -13.27 24.98 -1.53
C PHE A 273 -13.92 25.53 -0.26
N SER A 274 -15.01 26.27 -0.42
CA SER A 274 -15.84 26.79 0.67
C SER A 274 -17.25 26.23 0.57
N ILE A 275 -17.88 25.89 1.70
CA ILE A 275 -19.31 25.56 1.71
C ILE A 275 -20.08 26.86 1.48
N GLU A 276 -20.79 26.96 0.35
CA GLU A 276 -21.61 28.14 0.01
C GLU A 276 -23.07 27.95 0.45
N ALA A 277 -23.58 26.72 0.34
CA ALA A 277 -24.91 26.31 0.77
C ALA A 277 -24.95 24.79 0.99
N PRO A 278 -25.99 24.23 1.62
CA PRO A 278 -26.16 22.78 1.70
C PRO A 278 -26.08 22.14 0.31
N GLY A 279 -25.15 21.20 0.13
CA GLY A 279 -24.93 20.53 -1.16
C GLY A 279 -24.24 21.38 -2.24
N ILE A 280 -23.70 22.55 -1.90
CA ILE A 280 -22.94 23.41 -2.82
C ILE A 280 -21.59 23.83 -2.22
N LEU A 281 -20.51 23.52 -2.93
CA LEU A 281 -19.17 24.08 -2.68
C LEU A 281 -18.81 25.14 -3.72
N GLY A 282 -18.31 26.28 -3.27
CA GLY A 282 -17.59 27.23 -4.09
C GLY A 282 -16.15 26.76 -4.28
N GLY A 283 -15.72 26.55 -5.51
CA GLY A 283 -14.37 26.12 -5.87
C GLY A 283 -13.57 27.26 -6.50
N LEU A 284 -12.32 27.41 -6.05
CA LEU A 284 -11.31 28.29 -6.62
C LEU A 284 -10.07 27.48 -6.98
N PHE A 285 -9.52 27.76 -8.14
CA PHE A 285 -8.23 27.20 -8.59
C PHE A 285 -7.29 28.34 -8.93
N TRP A 286 -6.03 28.21 -8.51
CA TRP A 286 -4.93 29.11 -8.80
C TRP A 286 -3.76 28.31 -9.38
N GLY A 287 -3.46 28.52 -10.65
CA GLY A 287 -2.29 27.93 -11.30
C GLY A 287 -1.47 28.98 -12.04
N GLY A 288 -0.35 28.56 -12.64
CA GLY A 288 0.56 29.47 -13.35
C GLY A 288 -0.07 30.24 -14.53
N LYS A 289 -1.23 29.78 -15.03
CA LYS A 289 -1.98 30.41 -16.14
C LYS A 289 -3.16 31.29 -15.67
N GLY A 290 -3.32 31.49 -14.37
CA GLY A 290 -4.36 32.34 -13.79
C GLY A 290 -5.33 31.61 -12.87
N ARG A 291 -6.48 32.25 -12.62
CA ARG A 291 -7.50 31.81 -11.65
C ARG A 291 -8.74 31.28 -12.34
N LEU A 292 -9.27 30.17 -11.86
CA LEU A 292 -10.58 29.63 -12.25
C LEU A 292 -11.52 29.60 -11.04
N SER A 293 -12.82 29.66 -11.31
CA SER A 293 -13.87 29.51 -10.30
C SER A 293 -14.98 28.61 -10.83
N SER A 294 -15.66 27.91 -9.92
CA SER A 294 -16.82 27.08 -10.23
C SER A 294 -17.65 26.81 -8.98
N SER A 295 -18.94 26.57 -9.15
CA SER A 295 -19.73 25.90 -8.11
C SER A 295 -19.67 24.39 -8.35
N PHE A 296 -19.53 23.63 -7.27
CA PHE A 296 -19.53 22.17 -7.26
C PHE A 296 -20.74 21.70 -6.49
N ARG A 297 -21.53 20.81 -7.10
CA ARG A 297 -22.70 20.22 -6.47
C ARG A 297 -22.36 18.86 -5.89
N ARG A 298 -22.97 18.52 -4.76
CA ARG A 298 -22.86 17.17 -4.21
C ARG A 298 -23.38 16.18 -5.24
N TYR A 299 -22.60 15.14 -5.47
CA TYR A 299 -22.93 14.04 -6.35
C TYR A 299 -23.71 13.02 -5.52
N GLU A 300 -24.96 12.77 -5.92
CA GLU A 300 -25.85 11.78 -5.30
C GLU A 300 -25.59 10.37 -5.84
#